data_AF-A0A090RSH7-F1
#
_entry.id   AF-A0A090RSH7-F1
#
_cell.length_a   1.000
_cell.length_b   1.000
_cell.length_c   1.000
_cell.angle_alpha   90.00
_cell.angle_beta   90.00
_cell.angle_gamma   90.00
#
_symmetry.space_group_name_H-M   'P 1'
#
loop_
_entity.id
_entity.type
_entity.pdbx_description
1 polymer ?
#
loop_
_entity_poly.entity_id
_entity_poly.type
_entity_poly.pdbx_seq_one_letter_code
_entity_poly.pdbx_strand_id
1 'polypeptide(L)'
;MVSKLLLAVQENYQQAWVELGNCDKTKQLGEFYYRVREGIGFNKTPEVYGAFPTDPYSHTPKQAGAQQPGMTGQVKEEVITRFGELGITVTDGEIQITPNLLSEKEFLTEPVAFEYFDLQGKANRIDVNVGSLAFTLCQVPFVYTLSEEQHDVSLTVELTNGPTIEKVSNMIPENLSKHIFDRSGQVKAVYVTIPAEKLVI
;
A
#
# COMPACT_ATOMS: atom_id res chain seq x y z
N MET A 1 -19.35 -5.41 6.20
CA MET A 1 -19.99 -4.65 5.10
C MET A 1 -19.29 -3.34 4.81
N VAL A 2 -18.93 -2.53 5.81
CA VAL A 2 -18.25 -1.24 5.58
C VAL A 2 -16.93 -1.40 4.80
N SER A 3 -16.06 -2.34 5.14
CA SER A 3 -14.82 -2.54 4.36
C SER A 3 -15.04 -3.09 2.94
N LYS A 4 -16.20 -3.70 2.65
CA LYS A 4 -16.59 -4.02 1.26
C LYS A 4 -16.98 -2.76 0.49
N LEU A 5 -17.67 -1.83 1.14
CA LEU A 5 -17.94 -0.51 0.56
C LEU A 5 -16.63 0.25 0.32
N LEU A 6 -15.69 0.21 1.27
CA LEU A 6 -14.36 0.81 1.11
C LEU A 6 -13.66 0.29 -0.15
N LEU A 7 -13.59 -1.03 -0.31
CA LEU A 7 -13.02 -1.67 -1.50
C LEU A 7 -13.75 -1.25 -2.78
N ALA A 8 -15.08 -1.29 -2.78
CA ALA A 8 -15.86 -0.89 -3.95
C ALA A 8 -15.62 0.59 -4.33
N VAL A 9 -15.51 1.50 -3.36
CA VAL A 9 -15.19 2.91 -3.63
C VAL A 9 -13.78 3.05 -4.19
N GLN A 10 -12.81 2.28 -3.68
CA GLN A 10 -11.44 2.25 -4.22
C GLN A 10 -11.41 1.79 -5.68
N GLU A 11 -12.10 0.70 -6.02
CA GLU A 11 -12.16 0.18 -7.40
C GLU A 11 -12.81 1.20 -8.34
N ASN A 12 -13.88 1.88 -7.90
CA ASN A 12 -14.52 2.95 -8.68
C ASN A 12 -13.59 4.16 -8.86
N TYR A 13 -12.82 4.54 -7.82
CA TYR A 13 -11.81 5.58 -7.92
C TYR A 13 -10.72 5.19 -8.95
N GLN A 14 -10.19 3.98 -8.87
CA GLN A 14 -9.15 3.49 -9.77
C GLN A 14 -9.63 3.44 -11.22
N GLN A 15 -10.85 2.97 -11.45
CA GLN A 15 -11.48 3.01 -12.77
C GLN A 15 -11.63 4.44 -13.30
N ALA A 16 -12.16 5.36 -12.48
CA ALA A 16 -12.30 6.76 -12.85
C ALA A 16 -10.94 7.42 -13.13
N TRP A 17 -9.88 7.03 -12.41
CA TRP A 17 -8.53 7.51 -12.66
C TRP A 17 -8.02 7.09 -14.04
N VAL A 18 -8.24 5.83 -14.44
CA VAL A 18 -7.84 5.33 -15.77
C VAL A 18 -8.66 6.00 -16.88
N GLU A 19 -9.97 6.14 -16.70
CA GLU A 19 -10.88 6.62 -17.75
C GLU A 19 -10.88 8.15 -17.89
N LEU A 20 -10.78 8.87 -16.78
CA LEU A 20 -10.99 10.33 -16.71
C LEU A 20 -9.74 11.10 -16.28
N GLY A 21 -8.72 10.42 -15.75
CA GLY A 21 -7.55 11.05 -15.15
C GLY A 21 -7.87 11.80 -13.85
N ASN A 22 -6.99 12.74 -13.51
CA ASN A 22 -7.07 13.55 -12.28
C ASN A 22 -8.07 14.72 -12.42
N CYS A 23 -9.36 14.42 -12.58
CA CYS A 23 -10.44 15.41 -12.66
C CYS A 23 -11.25 15.49 -11.35
N ASP A 24 -12.13 16.49 -11.24
CA ASP A 24 -12.94 16.74 -10.03
C ASP A 24 -13.79 15.53 -9.62
N LYS A 25 -14.31 14.75 -10.58
CA LYS A 25 -15.09 13.53 -10.28
C LYS A 25 -14.22 12.45 -9.64
N THR A 26 -13.02 12.24 -10.17
CA THR A 26 -12.06 11.27 -9.62
C THR A 26 -11.61 11.70 -8.22
N LYS A 27 -11.34 12.99 -8.01
CA LYS A 27 -11.00 13.54 -6.69
C LYS A 27 -12.12 13.33 -5.68
N GLN A 28 -13.37 13.58 -6.07
CA GLN A 28 -14.53 13.35 -5.21
C GLN A 28 -14.69 11.88 -4.81
N LEU A 29 -14.35 10.93 -5.68
CA LEU A 29 -14.29 9.50 -5.31
C LEU A 29 -13.18 9.22 -4.29
N GLY A 30 -12.04 9.89 -4.40
CA GLY A 30 -10.96 9.83 -3.41
C GLY A 30 -11.41 10.38 -2.04
N GLU A 31 -12.11 11.51 -2.02
CA GLU A 31 -12.71 12.05 -0.80
C GLU A 31 -13.72 11.07 -0.17
N PHE A 32 -14.56 10.42 -0.98
CA PHE A 32 -15.47 9.38 -0.48
C PHE A 32 -14.73 8.15 0.04
N TYR A 33 -13.63 7.74 -0.60
CA TYR A 33 -12.79 6.66 -0.12
C TYR A 33 -12.28 6.96 1.29
N TYR A 34 -11.65 8.12 1.48
CA TYR A 34 -11.12 8.54 2.77
C TYR A 34 -12.20 8.77 3.83
N ARG A 35 -13.37 9.27 3.45
CA ARG A 35 -14.50 9.37 4.36
C ARG A 35 -14.98 8.00 4.88
N VAL A 36 -14.98 6.97 4.03
CA VAL A 36 -15.29 5.59 4.48
C VAL A 36 -14.14 5.06 5.35
N ARG A 37 -12.89 5.32 4.97
CA ARG A 37 -11.67 4.92 5.68
C ARG A 37 -11.63 5.44 7.12
N GLU A 38 -11.92 6.73 7.32
CA GLU A 38 -12.01 7.39 8.63
C GLU A 38 -13.06 6.74 9.55
N GLY A 39 -14.08 6.09 8.97
CA GLY A 39 -15.09 5.36 9.72
C GLY A 39 -14.59 4.05 10.35
N ILE A 40 -13.48 3.50 9.86
CA ILE A 40 -12.88 2.24 10.33
C ILE A 40 -12.16 2.42 11.68
N GLY A 41 -12.11 1.36 12.47
CA GLY A 41 -11.70 1.36 13.88
C GLY A 41 -10.38 2.05 14.20
N PHE A 42 -9.30 1.77 13.45
CA PHE A 42 -7.95 2.26 13.75
C PHE A 42 -7.80 3.79 13.68
N ASN A 43 -8.76 4.49 13.07
CA ASN A 43 -8.81 5.96 13.01
C ASN A 43 -9.52 6.60 14.23
N LYS A 44 -9.92 5.81 15.23
CA LYS A 44 -10.68 6.26 16.40
C LYS A 44 -9.88 6.12 17.68
N THR A 45 -10.18 6.94 18.68
CA THR A 45 -9.64 6.74 20.02
C THR A 45 -10.20 5.46 20.64
N PRO A 46 -9.47 4.83 21.59
CA PRO A 46 -9.96 3.64 22.30
C PRO A 46 -11.33 3.85 22.95
N GLU A 47 -11.64 5.05 23.45
CA GLU A 47 -12.92 5.38 24.10
C GLU A 47 -14.08 5.38 23.10
N VAL A 48 -13.87 5.96 21.90
CA VAL A 48 -14.88 6.00 20.84
C VAL A 48 -15.07 4.62 20.21
N TYR A 49 -13.99 3.85 20.05
CA TYR A 49 -14.05 2.50 19.49
C TYR A 49 -14.60 1.48 20.50
N GLY A 50 -14.29 1.66 21.78
CA GLY A 50 -14.63 0.77 22.90
C GLY A 50 -13.76 -0.49 22.99
N ALA A 51 -12.58 -0.48 22.37
CA ALA A 51 -11.58 -1.54 22.39
C ALA A 51 -10.22 -0.99 21.90
N PHE A 52 -9.20 -1.85 21.77
CA PHE A 52 -7.96 -1.50 21.06
C PHE A 52 -8.27 -1.25 19.57
N PRO A 53 -8.04 -0.04 19.03
CA PRO A 53 -8.45 0.33 17.66
C PRO A 53 -7.73 -0.45 16.54
N THR A 54 -6.58 -1.04 16.86
CA THR A 54 -5.79 -1.87 15.94
C THR A 54 -6.36 -3.27 15.77
N ASP A 55 -7.23 -3.72 16.68
CA ASP A 55 -7.83 -5.04 16.63
C ASP A 55 -9.13 -5.00 15.82
N PRO A 56 -9.36 -5.96 14.90
CA PRO A 56 -10.60 -6.02 14.14
C PRO A 56 -11.75 -6.62 14.95
N TYR A 57 -12.96 -6.09 14.76
CA TYR A 57 -14.19 -6.53 15.42
C TYR A 57 -15.33 -6.64 14.41
N SER A 58 -16.29 -7.52 14.64
CA SER A 58 -17.33 -7.81 13.65
C SER A 58 -18.41 -6.73 13.55
N HIS A 59 -18.79 -6.09 14.66
CA HIS A 59 -19.80 -5.03 14.68
C HIS A 59 -19.67 -4.09 15.89
N THR A 60 -20.30 -2.92 15.80
CA THR A 60 -20.41 -1.93 16.89
C THR A 60 -21.89 -1.54 17.02
N PRO A 61 -22.64 -2.06 18.01
CA PRO A 61 -24.05 -1.73 18.19
C PRO A 61 -24.22 -0.34 18.78
N LYS A 62 -25.41 0.25 18.67
CA LYS A 62 -25.68 1.63 19.15
C LYS A 62 -25.35 1.87 20.63
N GLN A 63 -25.47 0.85 21.47
CA GLN A 63 -25.38 0.95 22.93
C GLN A 63 -24.07 0.37 23.51
N ALA A 64 -23.10 -0.01 22.67
CA ALA A 64 -21.82 -0.55 23.14
C ALA A 64 -20.67 -0.26 22.18
N GLY A 65 -19.45 -0.47 22.66
CA GLY A 65 -18.24 -0.46 21.82
C GLY A 65 -18.15 -1.66 20.87
N ALA A 66 -17.02 -1.80 20.20
CA ALA A 66 -16.73 -2.90 19.29
C ALA A 66 -16.94 -4.30 19.91
N GLN A 67 -17.58 -5.21 19.17
CA GLN A 67 -17.99 -6.56 19.61
C GLN A 67 -17.48 -7.65 18.66
N GLN A 68 -17.23 -8.85 19.22
CA GLN A 68 -16.72 -10.05 18.51
C GLN A 68 -15.34 -9.84 17.87
N PRO A 69 -14.25 -9.96 18.67
CA PRO A 69 -12.88 -9.69 18.21
C PRO A 69 -12.35 -10.74 17.23
N GLY A 70 -11.39 -10.32 16.40
CA GLY A 70 -10.47 -11.19 15.69
C GLY A 70 -10.95 -11.61 14.30
N MET A 71 -11.51 -12.82 14.19
CA MET A 71 -11.70 -13.52 12.90
C MET A 71 -12.90 -13.03 12.08
N THR A 72 -13.00 -11.72 11.87
CA THR A 72 -14.00 -11.09 11.00
C THR A 72 -13.52 -11.06 9.54
N GLY A 73 -14.45 -11.25 8.60
CA GLY A 73 -14.17 -11.08 7.18
C GLY A 73 -13.80 -9.64 6.76
N GLN A 74 -13.82 -8.68 7.69
CA GLN A 74 -13.33 -7.32 7.47
C GLN A 74 -11.85 -7.30 7.04
N VAL A 75 -11.01 -8.13 7.67
CA VAL A 75 -9.54 -8.06 7.53
C VAL A 75 -9.06 -8.29 6.11
N LYS A 76 -9.71 -9.20 5.36
CA LYS A 76 -9.33 -9.48 3.96
C LYS A 76 -9.54 -8.26 3.06
N GLU A 77 -10.61 -7.50 3.28
CA GLU A 77 -10.93 -6.35 2.45
C GLU A 77 -9.94 -5.23 2.74
N GLU A 78 -9.57 -5.05 4.02
CA GLU A 78 -8.57 -4.06 4.46
C GLU A 78 -7.17 -4.37 3.91
N VAL A 79 -6.78 -5.65 3.82
CA VAL A 79 -5.52 -6.07 3.18
C VAL A 79 -5.53 -5.72 1.69
N ILE A 80 -6.62 -6.00 0.98
CA ILE A 80 -6.75 -5.67 -0.45
C ILE A 80 -6.70 -4.15 -0.63
N THR A 81 -7.48 -3.40 0.15
CA THR A 81 -7.50 -1.93 0.03
C THR A 81 -6.15 -1.33 0.36
N ARG A 82 -5.39 -1.91 1.29
CA ARG A 82 -4.06 -1.40 1.61
C ARG A 82 -3.08 -1.55 0.44
N PHE A 83 -3.12 -2.66 -0.30
CA PHE A 83 -2.31 -2.79 -1.51
C PHE A 83 -2.76 -1.83 -2.62
N GLY A 84 -4.06 -1.55 -2.72
CA GLY A 84 -4.59 -0.51 -3.60
C GLY A 84 -4.14 0.91 -3.21
N GLU A 85 -4.05 1.24 -1.91
CA GLU A 85 -3.50 2.51 -1.42
C GLU A 85 -2.03 2.66 -1.78
N LEU A 86 -1.24 1.60 -1.57
CA LEU A 86 0.17 1.54 -1.98
C LEU A 86 0.35 1.59 -3.50
N GLY A 87 -0.73 1.59 -4.28
CA GLY A 87 -0.70 1.72 -5.73
C GLY A 87 -0.30 0.46 -6.47
N ILE A 88 -0.35 -0.71 -5.82
CA ILE A 88 0.02 -1.99 -6.43
C ILE A 88 -1.14 -2.54 -7.23
N THR A 89 -0.95 -2.68 -8.54
CA THR A 89 -1.87 -3.40 -9.43
C THR A 89 -1.11 -4.42 -10.26
N VAL A 90 -1.81 -5.48 -10.68
CA VAL A 90 -1.24 -6.51 -11.57
C VAL A 90 -2.07 -6.54 -12.84
N THR A 91 -1.44 -6.20 -13.96
CA THR A 91 -2.07 -6.15 -15.29
C THR A 91 -1.13 -6.84 -16.26
N ASP A 92 -1.64 -7.78 -17.06
CA ASP A 92 -0.86 -8.52 -18.06
C ASP A 92 0.45 -9.15 -17.54
N GLY A 93 0.43 -9.59 -16.26
CA GLY A 93 1.59 -10.22 -15.61
C GLY A 93 2.64 -9.25 -15.06
N GLU A 94 2.40 -7.94 -15.20
CA GLU A 94 3.29 -6.87 -14.75
C GLU A 94 2.77 -6.27 -13.44
N ILE A 95 3.69 -5.94 -12.51
CA ILE A 95 3.35 -5.16 -11.33
C ILE A 95 3.45 -3.69 -11.70
N GLN A 96 2.33 -2.97 -11.67
CA GLN A 96 2.30 -1.52 -11.87
C GLN A 96 2.21 -0.81 -10.51
N ILE A 97 2.83 0.36 -10.44
CA ILE A 97 2.90 1.21 -9.25
C ILE A 97 2.28 2.57 -9.57
N THR A 98 1.08 2.80 -9.04
CA THR A 98 0.34 4.07 -9.19
C THR A 98 -0.23 4.49 -7.82
N PRO A 99 0.58 5.11 -6.95
CA PRO A 99 0.23 5.39 -5.55
C PRO A 99 -0.64 6.66 -5.40
N ASN A 100 -1.64 6.83 -6.25
CA ASN A 100 -2.50 8.02 -6.30
C ASN A 100 -3.53 8.12 -5.15
N LEU A 101 -3.66 7.06 -4.36
CA LEU A 101 -4.40 7.04 -3.09
C LEU A 101 -3.49 7.04 -1.86
N LEU A 102 -2.16 7.02 -2.00
CA LEU A 102 -1.25 7.02 -0.86
C LEU A 102 -1.09 8.46 -0.31
N SER A 103 -1.18 8.63 1.01
CA SER A 103 -0.96 9.95 1.62
C SER A 103 0.51 10.20 1.90
N GLU A 104 0.98 11.43 1.65
CA GLU A 104 2.35 11.87 1.98
C GLU A 104 2.66 11.73 3.49
N LYS A 105 1.64 11.82 4.35
CA LYS A 105 1.77 11.66 5.80
C LYS A 105 2.18 10.25 6.24
N GLU A 106 2.12 9.27 5.35
CA GLU A 106 2.53 7.89 5.63
C GLU A 106 4.04 7.67 5.50
N PHE A 107 4.77 8.64 4.98
CA PHE A 107 6.23 8.59 4.88
C PHE A 107 6.87 8.97 6.21
N LEU A 108 7.99 8.32 6.53
CA LEU A 108 8.66 8.48 7.81
C LEU A 108 9.24 9.89 8.00
N THR A 109 9.08 10.41 9.21
CA THR A 109 9.70 11.67 9.65
C THR A 109 11.01 11.45 10.40
N GLU A 110 11.33 10.20 10.73
CA GLU A 110 12.58 9.76 11.37
C GLU A 110 13.05 8.42 10.79
N PRO A 111 14.36 8.13 10.74
CA PRO A 111 14.84 6.88 10.19
C PRO A 111 14.46 5.69 11.08
N VAL A 112 14.02 4.59 10.45
CA VAL A 112 13.59 3.36 11.14
C VAL A 112 14.29 2.14 10.53
N ALA A 113 14.64 1.18 11.39
CA ALA A 113 15.06 -0.14 10.98
C ALA A 113 13.84 -0.99 10.61
N PHE A 114 13.62 -1.23 9.31
CA PHE A 114 12.57 -2.13 8.84
C PHE A 114 13.03 -3.59 8.93
N GLU A 115 12.53 -4.31 9.93
CA GLU A 115 12.78 -5.72 10.12
C GLU A 115 11.77 -6.56 9.32
N TYR A 116 12.27 -7.56 8.60
CA TYR A 116 11.44 -8.48 7.82
C TYR A 116 12.09 -9.87 7.80
N PHE A 117 11.31 -10.88 7.38
CA PHE A 117 11.81 -12.25 7.22
C PHE A 117 11.95 -12.56 5.74
N ASP A 118 13.04 -13.23 5.35
CA ASP A 118 13.20 -13.75 3.99
C ASP A 118 12.49 -15.09 3.78
N LEU A 119 12.54 -15.62 2.55
CA LEU A 119 11.92 -16.89 2.17
C LEU A 119 12.42 -18.10 2.98
N GLN A 120 13.58 -17.99 3.63
CA GLN A 120 14.14 -19.02 4.51
C GLN A 120 13.74 -18.81 5.99
N GLY A 121 12.94 -17.78 6.29
CA GLY A 121 12.53 -17.43 7.64
C GLY A 121 13.63 -16.75 8.45
N LYS A 122 14.69 -16.26 7.81
CA LYS A 122 15.77 -15.53 8.47
C LYS A 122 15.39 -14.06 8.58
N ALA A 123 15.62 -13.49 9.76
CA ALA A 123 15.45 -12.07 10.01
C ALA A 123 16.49 -11.26 9.23
N ASN A 124 16.01 -10.23 8.54
CA ASN A 124 16.79 -9.26 7.79
C ASN A 124 16.32 -7.85 8.15
N ARG A 125 17.12 -6.85 7.77
CA ARG A 125 16.87 -5.44 8.06
C ARG A 125 17.18 -4.58 6.84
N ILE A 126 16.36 -3.56 6.61
CA ILE A 126 16.65 -2.43 5.73
C ILE A 126 16.53 -1.15 6.56
N ASP A 127 17.50 -0.25 6.46
CA ASP A 127 17.40 1.08 7.05
C ASP A 127 16.54 1.96 6.13
N VAL A 128 15.39 2.42 6.63
CA VAL A 128 14.45 3.26 5.90
C VAL A 128 14.63 4.69 6.40
N ASN A 129 15.01 5.60 5.50
CA ASN A 129 15.31 6.98 5.83
C ASN A 129 14.05 7.85 5.93
N VAL A 130 14.24 9.08 6.41
CA VAL A 130 13.21 10.13 6.36
C VAL A 130 12.74 10.33 4.92
N GLY A 131 11.42 10.53 4.73
CA GLY A 131 10.81 10.66 3.41
C GLY A 131 10.63 9.32 2.69
N SER A 132 10.77 8.20 3.40
CA SER A 132 10.56 6.85 2.86
C SER A 132 9.54 6.04 3.68
N LEU A 133 8.99 4.99 3.08
CA LEU A 133 8.22 3.95 3.75
C LEU A 133 8.62 2.57 3.21
N ALA A 134 8.31 1.50 3.95
CA ALA A 134 8.61 0.14 3.51
C ALA A 134 7.47 -0.84 3.81
N PHE A 135 7.32 -1.83 2.93
CA PHE A 135 6.39 -2.94 3.09
C PHE A 135 6.93 -4.18 2.37
N THR A 136 6.17 -5.28 2.37
CA THR A 136 6.52 -6.45 1.55
C THR A 136 5.39 -6.85 0.63
N LEU A 137 5.74 -7.36 -0.55
CA LEU A 137 4.84 -8.02 -1.48
C LEU A 137 5.46 -9.37 -1.84
N CYS A 138 4.72 -10.46 -1.65
CA CYS A 138 5.26 -11.82 -1.80
C CYS A 138 6.57 -12.06 -1.02
N GLN A 139 6.72 -11.38 0.13
CA GLN A 139 7.90 -11.39 0.99
C GLN A 139 9.16 -10.74 0.41
N VAL A 140 9.04 -10.04 -0.73
CA VAL A 140 10.06 -9.13 -1.25
C VAL A 140 9.84 -7.75 -0.63
N PRO A 141 10.87 -7.11 -0.04
CA PRO A 141 10.76 -5.75 0.48
C PRO A 141 10.62 -4.73 -0.65
N PHE A 142 9.67 -3.83 -0.48
CA PHE A 142 9.48 -2.63 -1.30
C PHE A 142 9.77 -1.42 -0.43
N VAL A 143 10.61 -0.51 -0.92
CA VAL A 143 10.94 0.76 -0.24
C VAL A 143 10.56 1.91 -1.16
N TYR A 144 9.62 2.72 -0.70
CA TYR A 144 9.16 3.92 -1.42
C TYR A 144 9.88 5.12 -0.84
N THR A 145 10.34 6.04 -1.69
CA THR A 145 11.03 7.28 -1.29
C THR A 145 10.45 8.46 -2.06
N LEU A 146 10.09 9.53 -1.36
CA LEU A 146 9.65 10.77 -1.97
C LEU A 146 10.79 11.46 -2.73
N SER A 147 10.45 12.10 -3.83
CA SER A 147 11.36 12.96 -4.58
C SER A 147 10.65 14.24 -5.03
N GLU A 148 11.34 15.37 -4.86
CA GLU A 148 10.97 16.67 -5.41
C GLU A 148 11.64 16.94 -6.77
N GLU A 149 12.61 16.10 -7.16
CA GLU A 149 13.44 16.31 -8.35
C GLU A 149 12.93 15.52 -9.57
N GLN A 150 12.18 14.45 -9.35
CA GLN A 150 11.64 13.58 -10.40
C GLN A 150 10.17 13.89 -10.66
N HIS A 151 9.74 13.79 -11.91
CA HIS A 151 8.34 13.98 -12.32
C HIS A 151 7.56 12.68 -12.53
N ASP A 152 8.27 11.56 -12.70
CA ASP A 152 7.65 10.25 -12.92
C ASP A 152 8.16 9.25 -11.89
N VAL A 153 7.28 8.29 -11.55
CA VAL A 153 7.64 7.17 -10.70
C VAL A 153 8.72 6.37 -11.40
N SER A 154 9.79 6.05 -10.68
CA SER A 154 10.88 5.23 -11.20
C SER A 154 11.23 4.10 -10.24
N LEU A 155 11.59 2.95 -10.79
CA LEU A 155 11.95 1.77 -10.01
C LEU A 155 13.40 1.37 -10.20
N THR A 156 13.97 0.84 -9.13
CA THR A 156 15.22 0.11 -9.11
C THR A 156 14.96 -1.28 -8.52
N VAL A 157 15.20 -2.32 -9.30
CA VAL A 157 15.03 -3.72 -8.87
C VAL A 157 16.40 -4.31 -8.54
N GLU A 158 16.58 -4.68 -7.27
CA GLU A 158 17.79 -5.32 -6.79
C GLU A 158 17.64 -6.85 -6.94
N LEU A 159 18.52 -7.48 -7.72
CA LEU A 159 18.57 -8.93 -7.89
C LEU A 159 19.50 -9.57 -6.86
N THR A 160 19.20 -10.80 -6.44
CA THR A 160 20.02 -11.53 -5.46
C THR A 160 21.41 -11.88 -6.01
N ASN A 161 21.50 -12.27 -7.28
CA ASN A 161 22.74 -12.69 -7.95
C ASN A 161 22.83 -12.09 -9.36
N GLY A 162 22.79 -10.76 -9.47
CA GLY A 162 22.83 -10.08 -10.75
C GLY A 162 23.03 -8.58 -10.64
N PRO A 163 23.06 -7.87 -11.78
CA PRO A 163 23.10 -6.41 -11.76
C PRO A 163 21.78 -5.86 -11.20
N THR A 164 21.87 -4.71 -10.56
CA THR A 164 20.72 -3.88 -10.26
C THR A 164 20.11 -3.38 -11.57
N ILE A 165 18.79 -3.50 -11.71
CA ILE A 165 18.06 -2.99 -12.87
C ILE A 165 17.52 -1.61 -12.49
N GLU A 166 18.17 -0.57 -12.99
CA GLU A 166 17.81 0.83 -12.71
C GLU A 166 16.80 1.40 -13.70
N LYS A 167 16.00 2.38 -13.23
CA LYS A 167 15.09 3.19 -14.04
C LYS A 167 14.15 2.37 -14.91
N VAL A 168 13.57 1.34 -14.33
CA VAL A 168 12.32 0.83 -14.85
C VAL A 168 11.28 1.94 -14.65
N SER A 169 10.28 2.03 -15.53
CA SER A 169 9.18 3.02 -15.55
C SER A 169 8.40 3.04 -14.23
N ASN A 170 7.08 3.14 -14.21
CA ASN A 170 6.25 2.90 -13.03
C ASN A 170 5.81 1.42 -12.90
N MET A 171 6.58 0.50 -13.47
CA MET A 171 6.18 -0.88 -13.71
C MET A 171 7.36 -1.84 -13.58
N ILE A 172 7.12 -3.03 -13.04
CA ILE A 172 8.04 -4.17 -13.08
C ILE A 172 7.59 -5.10 -14.22
N PRO A 173 8.42 -5.34 -15.24
CA PRO A 173 8.05 -6.17 -16.39
C PRO A 173 7.74 -7.62 -15.99
N GLU A 174 6.98 -8.32 -16.83
CA GLU A 174 6.45 -9.67 -16.56
C GLU A 174 7.53 -10.65 -16.07
N ASN A 175 8.71 -10.65 -16.71
CA ASN A 175 9.80 -11.56 -16.37
C ASN A 175 10.32 -11.39 -14.94
N LEU A 176 10.36 -10.15 -14.42
CA LEU A 176 10.76 -9.86 -13.05
C LEU A 176 9.60 -10.02 -12.07
N SER A 177 8.41 -9.60 -12.47
CA SER A 177 7.18 -9.78 -11.68
C SER A 177 6.92 -11.25 -11.39
N LYS A 178 7.14 -12.14 -12.36
CA LYS A 178 7.06 -13.59 -12.18
C LYS A 178 7.98 -14.10 -11.08
N HIS A 179 9.20 -13.58 -10.95
CA HIS A 179 10.10 -13.97 -9.87
C HIS A 179 9.58 -13.58 -8.48
N ILE A 180 8.90 -12.44 -8.38
CA ILE A 180 8.23 -11.99 -7.15
C ILE A 180 7.05 -12.91 -6.83
N PHE A 181 6.16 -13.15 -7.80
CA PHE A 181 4.98 -14.01 -7.61
C PHE A 181 5.32 -15.45 -7.26
N ASP A 182 6.30 -16.04 -7.96
CA ASP A 182 6.76 -17.41 -7.73
C ASP A 182 7.59 -17.54 -6.45
N ARG A 183 7.93 -16.43 -5.79
CA ARG A 183 8.83 -16.39 -4.63
C ARG A 183 10.14 -17.14 -4.94
N SER A 184 10.74 -16.85 -6.10
CA SER A 184 11.93 -17.55 -6.57
C SER A 184 13.22 -17.16 -5.84
N GLY A 185 13.18 -16.07 -5.06
CA GLY A 185 14.34 -15.47 -4.40
C GLY A 185 15.29 -14.76 -5.36
N GLN A 186 14.93 -14.58 -6.64
CA GLN A 186 15.78 -13.86 -7.62
C GLN A 186 15.71 -12.34 -7.44
N VAL A 187 14.55 -11.80 -7.05
CA VAL A 187 14.39 -10.39 -6.69
C VAL A 187 14.60 -10.25 -5.19
N LYS A 188 15.60 -9.45 -4.80
CA LYS A 188 15.98 -9.21 -3.41
C LYS A 188 15.20 -8.05 -2.80
N ALA A 189 15.05 -6.95 -3.54
CA ALA A 189 14.32 -5.77 -3.09
C ALA A 189 13.86 -4.93 -4.29
N VAL A 190 12.84 -4.10 -4.07
CA VAL A 190 12.39 -3.10 -5.03
C VAL A 190 12.42 -1.74 -4.36
N TYR A 191 13.16 -0.80 -4.94
CA TYR A 191 13.18 0.59 -4.51
C TYR A 191 12.39 1.42 -5.51
N VAL A 192 11.52 2.28 -5.01
CA VAL A 192 10.62 3.09 -5.83
C VAL A 192 10.78 4.53 -5.42
N THR A 193 11.12 5.37 -6.37
CA THR A 193 11.10 6.81 -6.18
C THR A 193 9.76 7.35 -6.65
N ILE A 194 9.08 8.08 -5.77
CA ILE A 194 7.75 8.63 -6.00
C ILE A 194 7.86 10.15 -6.01
N PRO A 195 7.53 10.82 -7.13
CA PRO A 195 7.33 12.26 -7.14
C PRO A 195 6.22 12.66 -6.16
N ALA A 196 6.46 13.65 -5.31
CA ALA A 196 5.45 14.12 -4.34
C ALA A 196 4.12 14.50 -5.03
N GLU A 197 4.19 15.11 -6.21
CA GLU A 197 3.04 15.48 -7.05
C GLU A 197 2.16 14.30 -7.55
N LYS A 198 2.64 13.05 -7.45
CA LYS A 198 1.85 11.85 -7.79
C LYS A 198 1.03 11.35 -6.60
N LEU A 199 1.26 11.88 -5.40
CA LEU A 199 0.40 11.68 -4.23
C LEU A 199 -0.71 12.74 -4.27
N VAL A 200 -1.91 12.33 -4.63
CA VAL A 200 -3.01 13.26 -4.96
C VAL A 200 -3.97 13.49 -3.77
N ILE A 201 -3.65 12.89 -2.63
CA ILE A 201 -4.48 12.88 -1.41
C ILE A 201 -3.81 13.69 -0.30
#